data_AF-A0AA46K6S0-F1
#
_entry.id   AF-A0AA46K6S0-F1
#
_cell.length_a   1.000
_cell.length_b   1.000
_cell.length_c   1.000
_cell.angle_alpha   90.00
_cell.angle_beta   90.00
_cell.angle_gamma   90.00
#
_symmetry.space_group_name_H-M   'P 1'
#
loop_
_entity.id
_entity.type
_entity.pdbx_description
1 polymer ?
#
loop_
_entity_poly.entity_id
_entity_poly.type
_entity_poly.pdbx_seq_one_letter_code
_entity_poly.pdbx_strand_id
1 'polypeptide(L)' 'MEQKAVNSKLMSYRMRPEIREFVDRNAAKTYRSAQGMMDYLMNRLMEMERKGEITIE' A
#
# COMPACT_ATOMS: atom_id res chain seq x y z
N MET A 1 -17.68 -30.36 -7.31
CA MET A 1 -16.29 -29.89 -7.33
C MET A 1 -16.07 -29.09 -6.07
N GLU A 2 -15.13 -29.53 -5.24
CA GLU A 2 -14.87 -29.00 -3.90
C GLU A 2 -14.35 -27.57 -3.95
N GLN A 3 -14.97 -26.69 -3.17
CA GLN A 3 -14.50 -25.33 -2.93
C GLN A 3 -13.26 -25.44 -2.04
N LYS A 4 -12.07 -25.42 -2.65
CA LYS A 4 -10.81 -25.31 -1.89
C LYS A 4 -10.84 -23.97 -1.17
N ALA A 5 -11.16 -23.99 0.12
CA ALA A 5 -10.98 -22.85 1.01
C ALA A 5 -9.50 -22.47 0.93
N VAL A 6 -9.20 -21.42 0.17
CA VAL A 6 -7.88 -20.78 0.21
C VAL A 6 -7.82 -20.14 1.59
N ASN A 7 -7.34 -20.91 2.55
CA ASN A 7 -6.93 -20.44 3.86
C ASN A 7 -5.61 -19.68 3.66
N SER A 8 -5.63 -18.63 2.83
CA SER A 8 -4.63 -17.58 2.94
C SER A 8 -4.96 -16.91 4.24
N LYS A 9 -4.35 -17.38 5.33
CA LYS A 9 -4.23 -16.58 6.55
C LYS A 9 -3.85 -15.19 6.05
N LEU A 10 -4.78 -14.23 6.16
CA LEU A 10 -4.51 -12.83 5.98
C LEU A 10 -3.44 -12.50 7.01
N MET A 11 -2.17 -12.75 6.67
CA MET A 11 -1.06 -12.25 7.45
C MET A 11 -1.28 -10.75 7.41
N SER A 12 -1.70 -10.18 8.54
CA SER A 12 -1.85 -8.74 8.66
C SER A 12 -0.49 -8.17 8.36
N TYR A 13 -0.34 -7.59 7.17
CA TYR A 13 0.92 -7.03 6.76
C TYR A 13 1.26 -5.92 7.75
N ARG A 14 2.31 -6.17 8.56
CA ARG A 14 2.85 -5.16 9.45
C ARG A 14 3.92 -4.43 8.67
N MET A 15 3.72 -3.14 8.44
CA MET A 15 4.74 -2.29 7.86
C MET A 15 6.04 -2.42 8.65
N ARG A 16 7.15 -2.59 7.94
CA ARG A 16 8.48 -2.53 8.54
C ARG A 16 8.69 -1.14 9.18
N PRO A 17 9.44 -1.04 10.29
CA PRO A 17 9.62 0.22 11.00
C PRO A 17 10.08 1.38 10.12
N GLU A 18 10.98 1.11 9.17
CA GLU A 18 11.55 2.14 8.28
C GLU A 18 10.48 2.73 7.35
N ILE A 19 9.58 1.87 6.86
CA ILE A 19 8.45 2.27 6.00
C ILE A 19 7.43 3.08 6.80
N ARG A 20 7.14 2.66 8.04
CA ARG A 20 6.23 3.40 8.91
C ARG A 20 6.76 4.81 9.20
N GLU A 21 8.04 4.93 9.56
CA GLU A 21 8.67 6.23 9.83
C GLU A 21 8.70 7.11 8.57
N PHE A 22 8.89 6.52 7.40
CA PHE A 22 8.78 7.25 6.13
C PHE A 22 7.35 7.78 5.92
N VAL A 23 6.33 6.94 6.10
CA VAL A 23 4.92 7.32 5.93
C VAL A 23 4.54 8.41 6.92
N ASP A 24 4.85 8.25 8.20
CA ASP A 24 4.49 9.21 9.26
C ASP A 24 5.16 10.58 9.02
N ARG A 25 6.44 10.61 8.63
CA ARG A 25 7.15 11.86 8.32
C ARG A 25 6.57 12.58 7.10
N ASN A 26 6.21 11.85 6.04
CA ASN A 26 5.65 12.46 4.84
C ASN A 26 4.18 12.87 5.02
N ALA A 27 3.44 12.12 5.84
CA ALA A 27 2.09 12.48 6.26
C ALA A 27 2.11 13.81 7.02
N ALA A 28 3.00 13.97 8.00
CA ALA A 28 3.16 15.22 8.76
C ALA A 28 3.50 16.42 7.86
N LYS A 29 4.41 16.25 6.89
CA LYS A 29 4.79 17.31 5.94
C LYS A 29 3.63 17.78 5.05
N THR A 30 2.69 16.89 4.77
CA THR A 30 1.59 17.17 3.85
C THR A 30 0.24 17.36 4.55
N TYR A 31 0.25 17.48 5.89
CA TYR A 31 -0.94 17.62 6.73
C TYR A 31 -1.96 16.50 6.51
N ARG A 32 -1.48 15.27 6.24
CA ARG A 32 -2.30 14.07 6.05
C ARG A 32 -2.17 13.13 7.24
N SER A 33 -3.14 12.23 7.39
CA SER A 33 -2.96 11.04 8.22
C SER A 33 -2.02 10.05 7.54
N ALA A 34 -1.44 9.13 8.31
CA ALA A 34 -0.63 8.03 7.76
C ALA A 34 -1.43 7.22 6.73
N GLN A 35 -2.72 6.97 7.00
CA GLN A 35 -3.62 6.30 6.07
C GLN A 35 -3.81 7.11 4.78
N GLY A 36 -4.08 8.42 4.88
CA GLY A 36 -4.23 9.27 3.70
C GLY A 36 -2.95 9.40 2.87
N MET A 37 -1.78 9.28 3.50
CA MET A 37 -0.51 9.19 2.80
C MET A 37 -0.36 7.86 2.04
N MET A 38 -0.80 6.75 2.63
CA MET A 38 -0.83 5.45 1.94
C MET A 38 -1.78 5.46 0.75
N ASP A 39 -2.98 6.01 0.91
CA ASP A 39 -3.97 6.14 -0.18
C ASP A 39 -3.40 6.98 -1.34
N TYR A 40 -2.70 8.08 -1.02
CA TYR A 40 -2.00 8.89 -2.01
C TYR A 40 -0.94 8.10 -2.77
N LEU A 41 -0.10 7.32 -2.08
CA LEU A 41 0.93 6.49 -2.71
C LEU A 41 0.32 5.41 -3.61
N MET A 42 -0.75 4.76 -3.16
CA MET A 42 -1.46 3.77 -3.96
C MET A 42 -2.06 4.37 -5.22
N ASN A 43 -2.68 5.56 -5.12
CA ASN A 43 -3.20 6.26 -6.29
C ASN A 43 -2.11 6.60 -7.30
N ARG A 44 -0.93 7.03 -6.83
CA ARG A 44 0.23 7.27 -7.70
C ARG A 44 0.71 5.99 -8.38
N LEU A 45 0.79 4.88 -7.66
CA LEU A 45 1.17 3.58 -8.24
C LEU A 45 0.18 3.15 -9.32
N MET A 46 -1.12 3.24 -9.06
CA MET A 46 -2.16 2.93 -10.07
C MET A 46 -2.08 3.85 -11.30
N GLU A 47 -1.76 5.14 -11.12
CA GLU A 47 -1.54 6.06 -12.25
C GLU A 47 -0.34 5.66 -13.10
N MET A 48 0.77 5.26 -12.46
CA MET A 48 1.99 4.81 -13.15
C MET A 48 1.74 3.50 -13.90
N GLU A 49 1.01 2.57 -13.27
CA GLU A 49 0.59 1.32 -13.89
C GLU A 49 -0.29 1.59 -15.13
N ARG A 50 -1.29 2.46 -15.00
CA ARG A 50 -2.17 2.83 -16.12
C ARG A 50 -1.42 3.48 -17.29
N LYS A 51 -0.33 4.19 -17.01
CA LYS A 51 0.54 4.79 -18.05
C LYS A 51 1.52 3.78 -18.66
N GLY A 52 1.61 2.56 -18.12
CA GLY A 52 2.60 1.55 -18.53
C GLY A 52 4.01 1.85 -18.06
N GLU A 53 4.19 2.75 -17.08
CA GLU A 53 5.50 3.08 -16.49
C GLU A 53 5.99 1.96 -15.55
N ILE A 54 5.04 1.23 -14.94
CA ILE A 54 5.30 0.06 -14.09
C ILE A 54 4.28 -1.03 -14.42
N THR A 55 4.61 -2.28 -14.11
CA THR A 55 3.68 -3.41 -14.13
C THR A 55 3.67 -4.02 -12.74
N ILE A 56 2.49 -4.11 -12.13
CA ILE A 56 2.30 -4.75 -10.83
C ILE A 56 1.72 -6.14 -11.12
N GLU A 57 2.54 -7.19 -10.93
CA GLU A 57 2.12 -8.59 -11.08
C GLU A 57 1.61 -9.18 -9.75
#